data_AF-A0A356FZ04-F1
#
_entry.id   AF-A0A356FZ04-F1
#
_cell.length_a   1.000
_cell.length_b   1.000
_cell.length_c   1.000
_cell.angle_alpha   90.00
_cell.angle_beta   90.00
_cell.angle_gamma   90.00
#
_symmetry.space_group_name_H-M   'P 1'
#
loop_
_entity.id
_entity.type
_entity.pdbx_description
1 polymer ?
#
loop_
_entity_poly.entity_id
_entity_poly.type
_entity_poly.pdbx_seq_one_letter_code
_entity_poly.pdbx_strand_id
1 'polypeptide(L)'
;MFQNQVYQKQPIGRAGTLSRDLPAVHTPHIVEGHDLKAGGFAFAGTDGKVKGTAVAGTAPVGFVVFDRYQANLTGDNSMTINEGEEVAVYEDGFMFAQTGDATVGDKVLVDPTTGKISAGSAAGNATAGSLDFVTVSAADDWKTENAGTLTLNVDGADKEYTGLDFSAAKDLTAVAAVIAAKTTADAACAVNGEGTGLVFTSKTTGADSAVKFVGGSIEELLGAGTSGNVIEVAGGNATVDTGFVVYTASDVNGVAEIKK
;
A
#
# COMPACT_ATOMS: atom_id res chain seq x y z
N MET A 1 -45.83 -13.50 -20.33
CA MET A 1 -44.45 -13.00 -20.39
C MET A 1 -44.02 -12.62 -18.98
N PHE A 2 -43.18 -13.42 -18.34
CA PHE A 2 -42.70 -13.18 -16.97
C PHE A 2 -41.23 -12.76 -16.99
N GLN A 3 -40.96 -11.56 -17.48
CA GLN A 3 -39.61 -11.01 -17.48
C GLN A 3 -39.70 -9.50 -17.25
N ASN A 4 -39.97 -9.08 -16.01
CA ASN A 4 -39.80 -7.66 -15.67
C ASN A 4 -39.64 -7.30 -14.17
N GLN A 5 -39.27 -8.23 -13.30
CA GLN A 5 -39.07 -7.89 -11.87
C GLN A 5 -37.66 -8.15 -11.34
N VAL A 6 -36.78 -8.82 -12.09
CA VAL A 6 -35.41 -9.11 -11.65
C VAL A 6 -34.51 -7.86 -11.63
N TYR A 7 -34.85 -6.81 -12.39
CA TYR A 7 -34.01 -5.61 -12.53
C TYR A 7 -34.40 -4.43 -11.62
N GLN A 8 -35.44 -4.54 -10.78
CA GLN A 8 -35.95 -3.38 -10.01
C GLN A 8 -35.27 -3.15 -8.66
N LYS A 9 -34.42 -4.06 -8.19
CA LYS A 9 -33.74 -3.96 -6.89
C LYS A 9 -32.22 -4.13 -6.98
N GLN A 10 -31.62 -3.88 -8.15
CA GLN A 10 -30.17 -3.93 -8.24
C GLN A 10 -29.59 -2.61 -7.69
N PRO A 11 -28.72 -2.67 -6.67
CA PRO A 11 -27.97 -1.50 -6.25
C PRO A 11 -27.11 -1.02 -7.42
N ILE A 12 -27.32 0.23 -7.84
CA ILE A 12 -26.53 0.85 -8.90
C ILE A 12 -25.17 1.24 -8.31
N GLY A 13 -24.11 0.54 -8.73
CA GLY A 13 -22.72 1.01 -8.59
C GLY A 13 -22.24 1.28 -7.16
N ARG A 14 -22.88 0.72 -6.13
CA ARG A 14 -22.42 0.87 -4.75
C ARG A 14 -21.46 -0.26 -4.40
N ALA A 15 -20.23 0.08 -4.04
CA ALA A 15 -19.26 -0.91 -3.56
C ALA A 15 -19.82 -1.71 -2.37
N GLY A 16 -19.57 -3.02 -2.36
CA GLY A 16 -20.06 -3.92 -1.30
C GLY A 16 -21.46 -4.46 -1.50
N THR A 17 -21.96 -4.40 -2.73
CA THR A 17 -23.27 -4.93 -3.11
C THR A 17 -23.15 -5.94 -4.25
N LEU A 18 -24.13 -6.83 -4.37
CA LEU A 18 -24.27 -7.70 -5.53
C LEU A 18 -24.68 -6.88 -6.75
N SER A 19 -23.96 -7.04 -7.84
CA SER A 19 -24.34 -6.40 -9.10
C SER A 19 -25.53 -7.11 -9.75
N ARG A 20 -25.65 -8.43 -9.54
CA ARG A 20 -26.68 -9.26 -10.18
C ARG A 20 -27.35 -10.20 -9.18
N ASP A 21 -28.66 -10.30 -9.29
CA ASP A 21 -29.48 -11.27 -8.55
C ASP A 21 -29.41 -12.64 -9.23
N LEU A 22 -28.21 -13.24 -9.20
CA LEU A 22 -27.96 -14.60 -9.62
C LEU A 22 -27.79 -15.48 -8.38
N PRO A 23 -28.09 -16.79 -8.44
CA PRO A 23 -27.82 -17.70 -7.34
C PRO A 23 -26.31 -17.69 -7.06
N ALA A 24 -25.91 -16.94 -6.04
CA ALA A 24 -24.53 -16.81 -5.62
C ALA A 24 -24.40 -17.50 -4.26
N VAL A 25 -23.54 -18.53 -4.23
CA VAL A 25 -23.24 -19.27 -3.01
C VAL A 25 -22.40 -18.33 -2.14
N HIS A 26 -22.93 -18.02 -0.96
CA HIS A 26 -22.19 -17.32 0.08
C HIS A 26 -22.14 -18.18 1.32
N THR A 27 -21.06 -18.01 2.07
CA THR A 27 -20.90 -18.61 3.38
C THR A 27 -21.06 -17.50 4.43
N PRO A 28 -21.93 -17.66 5.43
CA PRO A 28 -21.99 -16.72 6.54
C PRO A 28 -20.76 -16.90 7.42
N HIS A 29 -20.12 -15.80 7.79
CA HIS A 29 -19.00 -15.77 8.73
C HIS A 29 -19.20 -14.69 9.79
N ILE A 30 -18.59 -14.89 10.96
CA ILE A 30 -18.53 -13.88 12.02
C ILE A 30 -17.27 -13.04 11.82
N VAL A 31 -17.41 -11.71 11.97
CA VAL A 31 -16.30 -10.76 11.90
C VAL A 31 -15.45 -10.82 13.16
N GLU A 32 -14.14 -10.90 12.98
CA GLU A 32 -13.10 -10.74 13.99
C GLU A 32 -12.45 -9.37 13.83
N GLY A 33 -12.31 -8.62 14.92
CA GLY A 33 -11.69 -7.29 14.90
C GLY A 33 -12.51 -6.20 14.19
N HIS A 34 -11.82 -5.12 13.81
CA HIS A 34 -12.43 -3.86 13.33
C HIS A 34 -11.85 -3.37 11.99
N ASP A 35 -11.31 -4.28 11.19
CA ASP A 35 -10.62 -3.97 9.93
C ASP A 35 -11.41 -4.40 8.68
N LEU A 36 -12.44 -5.23 8.85
CA LEU A 36 -13.26 -5.71 7.73
C LEU A 36 -14.20 -4.63 7.22
N LYS A 37 -14.25 -4.46 5.90
CA LYS A 37 -15.09 -3.47 5.24
C LYS A 37 -16.10 -4.13 4.31
N ALA A 38 -17.32 -3.59 4.28
CA ALA A 38 -18.29 -3.90 3.23
C ALA A 38 -17.71 -3.50 1.87
N GLY A 39 -17.73 -4.42 0.90
CA GLY A 39 -17.06 -4.23 -0.39
C GLY A 39 -15.56 -4.46 -0.41
N GLY A 40 -15.02 -4.96 0.71
CA GLY A 40 -13.65 -5.47 0.81
C GLY A 40 -13.57 -6.98 0.56
N PHE A 41 -12.33 -7.50 0.54
CA PHE A 41 -12.10 -8.93 0.64
C PHE A 41 -11.90 -9.34 2.10
N ALA A 42 -12.48 -10.47 2.47
CA ALA A 42 -12.29 -11.11 3.76
C ALA A 42 -11.10 -12.09 3.70
N PHE A 43 -10.37 -12.18 4.80
CA PHE A 43 -9.36 -13.19 5.03
C PHE A 43 -9.71 -14.07 6.22
N ALA A 44 -9.09 -15.25 6.29
CA ALA A 44 -9.31 -16.19 7.38
C ALA A 44 -8.86 -15.60 8.71
N GLY A 45 -9.79 -15.61 9.67
CA GLY A 45 -9.56 -15.28 11.07
C GLY A 45 -9.38 -16.52 11.94
N THR A 46 -9.49 -16.33 13.25
CA THR A 46 -9.47 -17.41 14.24
C THR A 46 -10.79 -18.16 14.28
N ASP A 47 -10.75 -19.48 14.54
CA ASP A 47 -11.94 -20.32 14.76
C ASP A 47 -13.05 -20.22 13.67
N GLY A 48 -12.66 -20.08 12.40
CA GLY A 48 -13.59 -19.99 11.26
C GLY A 48 -14.24 -18.61 11.06
N LYS A 49 -13.79 -17.60 11.81
CA LYS A 49 -14.14 -16.19 11.62
C LYS A 49 -13.42 -15.59 10.41
N VAL A 50 -13.78 -14.35 10.07
CA VAL A 50 -13.15 -13.57 9.00
C VAL A 50 -12.78 -12.17 9.47
N LYS A 51 -11.77 -11.59 8.83
CA LYS A 51 -11.26 -10.25 9.12
C LYS A 51 -10.81 -9.54 7.84
N GLY A 52 -10.61 -8.23 7.90
CA GLY A 52 -10.26 -7.40 6.74
C GLY A 52 -8.80 -7.47 6.31
N THR A 53 -7.93 -7.96 7.19
CA THR A 53 -6.49 -8.04 6.95
C THR A 53 -5.91 -9.40 7.32
N ALA A 54 -4.82 -9.78 6.68
CA ALA A 54 -4.09 -11.02 6.87
C ALA A 54 -2.59 -10.80 6.77
N VAL A 55 -1.86 -11.89 7.02
CA VAL A 55 -0.43 -11.95 6.73
C VAL A 55 -0.21 -11.85 5.22
N ALA A 56 0.81 -11.10 4.81
CA ALA A 56 1.19 -10.96 3.41
C ALA A 56 1.30 -12.31 2.68
N GLY A 57 0.73 -12.39 1.47
CA GLY A 57 0.73 -13.60 0.64
C GLY A 57 -0.39 -14.60 0.94
N THR A 58 -1.26 -14.31 1.92
CA THR A 58 -2.45 -15.15 2.18
C THR A 58 -3.56 -14.83 1.19
N ALA A 59 -4.15 -15.86 0.57
CA ALA A 59 -5.30 -15.69 -0.31
C ALA A 59 -6.54 -15.23 0.47
N PRO A 60 -7.36 -14.32 -0.09
CA PRO A 60 -8.64 -13.97 0.50
C PRO A 60 -9.61 -15.16 0.46
N VAL A 61 -10.47 -15.24 1.48
CA VAL A 61 -11.56 -16.21 1.58
C VAL A 61 -12.65 -15.87 0.56
N GLY A 62 -12.96 -14.58 0.39
CA GLY A 62 -13.93 -14.13 -0.60
C GLY A 62 -14.26 -12.66 -0.45
N PHE A 63 -15.21 -12.19 -1.25
CA PHE A 63 -15.67 -10.81 -1.25
C PHE A 63 -16.81 -10.59 -0.27
N VAL A 64 -16.77 -9.50 0.49
CA VAL A 64 -17.75 -9.22 1.54
C VAL A 64 -18.87 -8.33 1.00
N VAL A 65 -20.08 -8.86 1.07
CA VAL A 65 -21.31 -8.12 0.82
C VAL A 65 -22.01 -7.90 2.16
N PHE A 66 -22.40 -6.65 2.42
CA PHE A 66 -23.09 -6.30 3.65
C PHE A 66 -24.15 -5.23 3.38
N ASP A 67 -25.38 -5.69 3.18
CA ASP A 67 -26.54 -4.83 2.86
C ASP A 67 -27.40 -4.51 4.08
N ARG A 68 -26.96 -4.91 5.29
CA ARG A 68 -27.69 -4.67 6.54
C ARG A 68 -27.34 -3.29 7.10
N TYR A 69 -28.31 -2.70 7.80
CA TYR A 69 -28.04 -1.54 8.64
C TYR A 69 -27.25 -1.97 9.87
N GLN A 70 -26.13 -1.32 10.11
CA GLN A 70 -25.37 -1.43 11.36
C GLN A 70 -25.44 -0.09 12.07
N ALA A 71 -25.72 -0.12 13.38
CA ALA A 71 -25.67 1.09 14.19
C ALA A 71 -24.22 1.60 14.22
N ASN A 72 -24.03 2.88 13.91
CA ASN A 72 -22.74 3.52 13.99
C ASN A 72 -22.38 3.74 15.46
N LEU A 73 -21.65 2.78 16.06
CA LEU A 73 -21.28 2.81 17.48
C LEU A 73 -20.15 3.80 17.78
N THR A 74 -19.38 4.21 16.76
CA THR A 74 -18.17 5.03 16.90
C THR A 74 -18.32 6.45 16.33
N GLY A 75 -19.43 6.76 15.66
CA GLY A 75 -19.69 8.05 15.02
C GLY A 75 -19.02 8.24 13.66
N ASP A 76 -18.35 7.22 13.14
CA ASP A 76 -17.60 7.28 11.89
C ASP A 76 -18.45 6.77 10.71
N ASN A 77 -18.58 7.54 9.63
CA ASN A 77 -19.30 7.09 8.42
C ASN A 77 -18.41 6.19 7.56
N SER A 78 -17.92 5.11 8.16
CA SER A 78 -17.06 4.14 7.48
C SER A 78 -17.86 2.95 6.96
N MET A 79 -17.31 2.26 5.97
CA MET A 79 -17.81 0.95 5.51
C MET A 79 -17.33 -0.19 6.43
N THR A 80 -16.75 0.11 7.59
CA THR A 80 -16.22 -0.87 8.52
C THR A 80 -17.35 -1.61 9.22
N ILE A 81 -17.25 -2.93 9.22
CA ILE A 81 -18.21 -3.83 9.85
C ILE A 81 -17.77 -4.06 11.30
N ASN A 82 -18.72 -4.02 12.24
CA ASN A 82 -18.41 -4.20 13.66
C ASN A 82 -17.93 -5.64 13.93
N GLU A 83 -17.08 -5.79 14.93
CA GLU A 83 -16.69 -7.12 15.42
C GLU A 83 -17.92 -7.89 15.91
N GLY A 84 -17.96 -9.20 15.65
CA GLY A 84 -19.04 -10.08 16.07
C GLY A 84 -20.28 -10.03 15.17
N GLU A 85 -20.33 -9.12 14.20
CA GLU A 85 -21.37 -9.11 13.18
C GLU A 85 -21.23 -10.32 12.25
N GLU A 86 -22.36 -10.76 11.70
CA GLU A 86 -22.38 -11.80 10.68
C GLU A 86 -22.36 -11.17 9.29
N VAL A 87 -21.49 -11.66 8.42
CA VAL A 87 -21.30 -11.16 7.05
C VAL A 87 -21.46 -12.28 6.04
N ALA A 88 -21.93 -11.92 4.84
CA ALA A 88 -21.96 -12.84 3.71
C ALA A 88 -20.66 -12.71 2.90
N VAL A 89 -19.90 -13.80 2.83
CA VAL A 89 -18.67 -13.88 2.05
C VAL A 89 -18.92 -14.69 0.78
N TYR A 90 -18.64 -14.09 -0.36
CA TYR A 90 -18.88 -14.64 -1.68
C TYR A 90 -17.56 -15.06 -2.34
N GLU A 91 -17.46 -16.34 -2.69
CA GLU A 91 -16.28 -16.89 -3.39
C GLU A 91 -16.36 -16.72 -4.91
N ASP A 92 -17.58 -16.53 -5.43
CA ASP A 92 -17.90 -16.36 -6.84
C ASP A 92 -19.15 -15.46 -6.99
N GLY A 93 -19.31 -14.81 -8.15
CA GLY A 93 -20.44 -13.96 -8.47
C GLY A 93 -20.07 -12.68 -9.21
N PHE A 94 -21.05 -11.80 -9.34
CA PHE A 94 -20.88 -10.43 -9.87
C PHE A 94 -21.12 -9.43 -8.75
N MET A 95 -20.10 -8.64 -8.42
CA MET A 95 -20.12 -7.71 -7.30
C MET A 95 -19.58 -6.34 -7.70
N PHE A 96 -20.02 -5.28 -7.02
CA PHE A 96 -19.40 -3.96 -7.17
C PHE A 96 -18.28 -3.78 -6.14
N ALA A 97 -17.08 -3.48 -6.60
CA ALA A 97 -15.90 -3.26 -5.76
C ALA A 97 -15.26 -1.90 -6.06
N GLN A 98 -14.65 -1.30 -5.03
CA GLN A 98 -13.89 -0.06 -5.18
C GLN A 98 -12.46 -0.39 -5.62
N THR A 99 -12.23 -0.40 -6.93
CA THR A 99 -10.97 -0.83 -7.56
C THR A 99 -10.01 0.32 -7.85
N GLY A 100 -10.48 1.57 -7.76
CA GLY A 100 -9.79 2.72 -8.35
C GLY A 100 -9.94 2.70 -9.87
N ASP A 101 -8.95 3.26 -10.58
CA ASP A 101 -8.93 3.27 -12.05
C ASP A 101 -8.72 1.85 -12.59
N ALA A 102 -9.74 1.29 -13.23
CA ALA A 102 -9.76 -0.09 -13.69
C ALA A 102 -10.33 -0.22 -15.11
N THR A 103 -9.70 -1.07 -15.92
CA THR A 103 -10.18 -1.42 -17.27
C THR A 103 -10.73 -2.85 -17.30
N VAL A 104 -11.66 -3.11 -18.23
CA VAL A 104 -12.22 -4.45 -18.42
C VAL A 104 -11.11 -5.47 -18.70
N GLY A 105 -11.13 -6.57 -17.95
CA GLY A 105 -10.15 -7.65 -18.04
C GLY A 105 -8.99 -7.54 -17.06
N ASP A 106 -8.84 -6.41 -16.35
CA ASP A 106 -7.84 -6.28 -15.30
C ASP A 106 -8.09 -7.28 -14.17
N LYS A 107 -7.03 -7.78 -13.55
CA LYS A 107 -7.15 -8.60 -12.34
C LYS A 107 -7.50 -7.71 -11.16
N VAL A 108 -8.27 -8.25 -10.23
CA VAL A 108 -8.57 -7.60 -8.96
C VAL A 108 -7.60 -8.10 -7.90
N LEU A 109 -6.88 -7.16 -7.30
CA LEU A 109 -5.81 -7.40 -6.36
C LEU A 109 -6.18 -6.79 -5.01
N VAL A 110 -5.68 -7.39 -3.93
CA VAL A 110 -5.88 -6.87 -2.58
C VAL A 110 -4.55 -6.77 -1.83
N ASP A 111 -4.31 -5.66 -1.15
CA ASP A 111 -3.26 -5.58 -0.14
C ASP A 111 -3.72 -6.35 1.11
N PRO A 112 -3.08 -7.47 1.45
CA PRO A 112 -3.53 -8.32 2.55
C PRO A 112 -3.43 -7.62 3.91
N THR A 113 -2.53 -6.67 4.11
CA THR A 113 -2.36 -6.03 5.42
C THR A 113 -3.29 -4.82 5.60
N THR A 114 -3.71 -4.18 4.51
CA THR A 114 -4.58 -2.98 4.59
C THR A 114 -6.01 -3.23 4.10
N GLY A 115 -6.26 -4.35 3.43
CA GLY A 115 -7.53 -4.67 2.78
C GLY A 115 -7.83 -3.79 1.56
N LYS A 116 -6.87 -2.95 1.13
CA LYS A 116 -7.05 -2.05 -0.02
C LYS A 116 -7.16 -2.85 -1.31
N ILE A 117 -8.18 -2.57 -2.11
CA ILE A 117 -8.39 -3.18 -3.42
C ILE A 117 -7.76 -2.30 -4.50
N SER A 118 -7.16 -2.93 -5.50
CA SER A 118 -6.70 -2.31 -6.74
C SER A 118 -6.98 -3.21 -7.95
N ALA A 119 -6.89 -2.66 -9.15
CA ALA A 119 -6.99 -3.42 -10.39
C ALA A 119 -5.74 -3.24 -11.26
N GLY A 120 -5.41 -4.27 -12.05
CA GLY A 120 -4.33 -4.21 -13.03
C GLY A 120 -3.71 -5.55 -13.36
N SER A 121 -2.56 -5.52 -14.04
CA SER A 121 -1.99 -6.69 -14.72
C SER A 121 -1.03 -7.54 -13.86
N ALA A 122 -0.67 -7.12 -12.65
CA ALA A 122 0.30 -7.82 -11.82
C ALA A 122 -0.03 -7.75 -10.32
N ALA A 123 -0.10 -8.90 -9.65
CA ALA A 123 0.08 -8.98 -8.21
C ALA A 123 1.44 -8.33 -7.90
N GLY A 124 1.44 -7.16 -7.30
CA GLY A 124 2.64 -6.38 -7.06
C GLY A 124 3.54 -7.14 -6.09
N ASN A 125 4.84 -7.17 -6.36
CA ASN A 125 5.81 -7.52 -5.33
C ASN A 125 5.75 -6.45 -4.22
N ALA A 126 6.01 -6.87 -2.98
CA ALA A 126 6.23 -5.91 -1.91
C ALA A 126 7.35 -4.96 -2.30
N THR A 127 7.15 -3.65 -2.11
CA THR A 127 8.14 -2.63 -2.42
C THR A 127 8.81 -2.16 -1.13
N ALA A 128 10.06 -1.75 -1.25
CA ALA A 128 10.80 -1.12 -0.17
C ALA A 128 10.35 0.33 0.02
N GLY A 129 10.40 0.82 1.24
CA GLY A 129 10.27 2.25 1.52
C GLY A 129 11.52 3.01 1.05
N SER A 130 11.33 4.27 0.68
CA SER A 130 12.41 5.15 0.23
C SER A 130 12.30 6.56 0.77
N LEU A 131 13.46 7.21 0.86
CA LEU A 131 13.64 8.62 1.16
C LEU A 131 14.43 9.24 0.01
N ASP A 132 13.83 10.18 -0.71
CA ASP A 132 14.47 10.90 -1.81
C ASP A 132 14.77 12.34 -1.39
N PHE A 133 16.06 12.66 -1.28
CA PHE A 133 16.54 14.03 -1.23
C PHE A 133 16.62 14.54 -2.65
N VAL A 134 15.52 15.13 -3.15
CA VAL A 134 15.33 15.45 -4.58
C VAL A 134 16.45 16.32 -5.14
N THR A 135 17.01 17.23 -4.32
CA THR A 135 18.15 18.05 -4.71
C THR A 135 19.11 18.19 -3.55
N VAL A 136 20.37 17.85 -3.80
CA VAL A 136 21.50 18.08 -2.91
C VAL A 136 22.39 19.11 -3.59
N SER A 137 22.62 20.27 -2.95
CA SER A 137 23.44 21.32 -3.56
C SER A 137 24.89 20.88 -3.69
N ALA A 138 25.30 20.58 -4.92
CA ALA A 138 26.62 20.06 -5.25
C ALA A 138 27.70 21.13 -5.44
N ALA A 139 27.68 22.19 -4.64
CA ALA A 139 28.93 22.93 -4.42
C ALA A 139 29.84 21.92 -3.71
N ASP A 140 31.03 21.63 -4.24
CA ASP A 140 32.03 20.66 -3.76
C ASP A 140 32.40 20.74 -2.24
N ASP A 141 31.68 21.54 -1.47
CA ASP A 141 31.74 21.79 -0.04
C ASP A 141 31.78 20.50 0.80
N TRP A 142 31.16 19.41 0.35
CA TRP A 142 31.28 18.09 0.98
C TRP A 142 32.73 17.62 1.14
N LYS A 143 33.66 18.07 0.29
CA LYS A 143 35.08 17.67 0.36
C LYS A 143 35.76 18.10 1.67
N THR A 144 35.15 19.04 2.39
CA THR A 144 35.65 19.48 3.70
C THR A 144 35.26 18.54 4.84
N GLU A 145 34.27 17.66 4.60
CA GLU A 145 33.80 16.69 5.58
C GLU A 145 34.59 15.38 5.49
N ASN A 146 35.27 15.05 6.58
CA ASN A 146 36.15 13.88 6.70
C ASN A 146 35.77 12.95 7.87
N ALA A 147 34.75 13.31 8.67
CA ALA A 147 34.28 12.55 9.81
C ALA A 147 32.78 12.80 10.07
N GLY A 148 32.00 12.86 9.01
CA GLY A 148 30.60 13.24 9.06
C GLY A 148 29.71 12.20 9.71
N THR A 149 28.51 12.64 10.14
CA THR A 149 27.48 11.80 10.75
C THR A 149 26.15 11.98 10.03
N LEU A 150 25.43 10.88 9.81
CA LEU A 150 24.09 10.85 9.24
C LEU A 150 23.17 10.00 10.12
N THR A 151 21.99 10.49 10.46
CA THR A 151 21.00 9.73 11.22
C THR A 151 19.72 9.55 10.42
N LEU A 152 19.33 8.29 10.21
CA LEU A 152 18.09 7.90 9.51
C LEU A 152 17.25 7.02 10.43
N ASN A 153 15.93 7.12 10.35
CA ASN A 153 15.04 6.09 10.86
C ASN A 153 14.81 5.09 9.73
N VAL A 154 15.23 3.85 9.93
CA VAL A 154 15.02 2.76 8.97
C VAL A 154 14.13 1.72 9.64
N ASP A 155 12.98 1.46 9.03
CA ASP A 155 11.99 0.48 9.46
C ASP A 155 11.61 0.62 10.95
N GLY A 156 11.46 1.87 11.41
CA GLY A 156 11.05 2.20 12.77
C GLY A 156 12.19 2.32 13.78
N ALA A 157 13.45 2.11 13.39
CA ALA A 157 14.62 2.24 14.27
C ALA A 157 15.56 3.36 13.82
N ASP A 158 16.00 4.21 14.75
CA ASP A 158 17.02 5.22 14.48
C ASP A 158 18.39 4.56 14.29
N LYS A 159 19.09 4.96 13.22
CA LYS A 159 20.39 4.44 12.79
C LYS A 159 21.33 5.62 12.61
N GLU A 160 22.43 5.61 13.35
CA GLU A 160 23.50 6.61 13.22
C GLU A 160 24.67 6.02 12.43
N TYR A 161 25.06 6.72 11.37
CA TYR A 161 26.18 6.36 10.51
C TYR A 161 27.29 7.40 10.67
N THR A 162 28.45 6.98 11.20
CA THR A 162 29.57 7.88 11.50
C THR A 162 30.80 7.63 10.62
N GLY A 163 31.72 8.59 10.62
CA GLY A 163 32.98 8.51 9.89
C GLY A 163 32.75 8.48 8.38
N LEU A 164 31.82 9.32 7.91
CA LEU A 164 31.59 9.60 6.51
C LEU A 164 32.66 10.59 6.03
N ASP A 165 33.52 10.13 5.11
CA ASP A 165 34.62 10.92 4.57
C ASP A 165 34.40 11.15 3.07
N PHE A 166 34.13 12.40 2.70
CA PHE A 166 33.87 12.79 1.32
C PHE A 166 35.05 13.55 0.69
N SER A 167 36.19 13.66 1.40
CA SER A 167 37.37 14.41 0.94
C SER A 167 37.93 13.89 -0.40
N ALA A 168 37.75 12.60 -0.69
CA ALA A 168 38.14 11.96 -1.94
C ALA A 168 37.01 11.88 -3.00
N ALA A 169 35.78 12.27 -2.66
CA ALA A 169 34.63 12.18 -3.54
C ALA A 169 34.69 13.27 -4.62
N LYS A 170 34.52 12.86 -5.88
CA LYS A 170 34.62 13.74 -7.05
C LYS A 170 33.28 14.24 -7.57
N ASP A 171 32.21 13.53 -7.23
CA ASP A 171 30.85 13.75 -7.70
C ASP A 171 29.85 13.09 -6.73
N LEU A 172 28.56 13.31 -6.97
CA LEU A 172 27.49 12.78 -6.14
C LEU A 172 27.41 11.23 -6.16
N THR A 173 27.93 10.59 -7.21
CA THR A 173 28.01 9.11 -7.27
C THR A 173 29.06 8.59 -6.30
N ALA A 174 30.21 9.24 -6.20
CA ALA A 174 31.23 8.93 -5.21
C ALA A 174 30.75 9.22 -3.78
N VAL A 175 30.00 10.31 -3.56
CA VAL A 175 29.34 10.61 -2.28
C VAL A 175 28.36 9.49 -1.91
N ALA A 176 27.47 9.10 -2.83
CA ALA A 176 26.52 8.01 -2.62
C ALA A 176 27.25 6.70 -2.28
N ALA A 177 28.39 6.41 -2.92
CA ALA A 177 29.18 5.21 -2.63
C ALA A 177 29.78 5.21 -1.21
N VAL A 178 30.25 6.37 -0.72
CA VAL A 178 30.74 6.52 0.66
C VAL A 178 29.61 6.25 1.66
N ILE A 179 28.43 6.83 1.42
CA ILE A 179 27.26 6.63 2.28
C ILE A 179 26.78 5.18 2.22
N ALA A 180 26.63 4.60 1.02
CA ALA A 180 26.18 3.24 0.81
C ALA A 180 27.09 2.21 1.51
N ALA A 181 28.40 2.48 1.59
CA ALA A 181 29.32 1.62 2.33
C ALA A 181 29.03 1.58 3.83
N LYS A 182 28.47 2.65 4.41
CA LYS A 182 28.06 2.74 5.82
C LYS A 182 26.63 2.25 6.06
N THR A 183 25.71 2.49 5.12
CA THR A 183 24.29 2.13 5.29
C THR A 183 23.95 0.71 4.87
N THR A 184 24.89 -0.05 4.29
CA THR A 184 24.62 -1.36 3.66
C THR A 184 23.90 -2.39 4.54
N ALA A 185 23.94 -2.30 5.87
CA ALA A 185 23.18 -3.23 6.70
C ALA A 185 21.66 -2.96 6.64
N ASP A 186 21.27 -1.70 6.45
CA ASP A 186 19.90 -1.22 6.69
C ASP A 186 19.25 -0.66 5.42
N ALA A 187 19.98 0.11 4.60
CA ALA A 187 19.46 0.77 3.41
C ALA A 187 20.51 0.84 2.28
N ALA A 188 20.05 0.77 1.04
CA ALA A 188 20.83 1.16 -0.13
C ALA A 188 20.83 2.70 -0.25
N CYS A 189 21.94 3.29 -0.71
CA CYS A 189 22.04 4.70 -1.07
C CYS A 189 22.54 4.79 -2.52
N ALA A 190 21.89 5.63 -3.33
CA ALA A 190 22.26 5.88 -4.72
C ALA A 190 21.94 7.33 -5.09
N VAL A 191 22.46 7.78 -6.23
CA VAL A 191 22.00 9.02 -6.85
C VAL A 191 20.58 8.81 -7.38
N ASN A 192 19.69 9.79 -7.19
CA ASN A 192 18.32 9.70 -7.70
C ASN A 192 18.28 9.69 -9.24
N GLY A 193 17.12 9.38 -9.81
CA GLY A 193 16.95 9.26 -11.26
C GLY A 193 17.24 10.56 -12.04
N GLU A 194 17.14 11.72 -11.36
CA GLU A 194 17.41 13.04 -11.94
C GLU A 194 18.90 13.42 -11.93
N GLY A 195 19.73 12.69 -11.17
CA GLY A 195 21.17 12.97 -11.05
C GLY A 195 21.50 14.14 -10.10
N THR A 196 20.51 14.69 -9.42
CA THR A 196 20.58 15.93 -8.63
C THR A 196 20.54 15.68 -7.12
N GLY A 197 20.20 14.46 -6.73
CA GLY A 197 19.89 14.12 -5.34
C GLY A 197 20.31 12.71 -4.94
N LEU A 198 19.99 12.34 -3.70
CA LEU A 198 20.30 11.03 -3.12
C LEU A 198 19.01 10.32 -2.72
N VAL A 199 18.88 9.06 -3.16
CA VAL A 199 17.79 8.19 -2.75
C VAL A 199 18.31 7.11 -1.82
N PHE A 200 17.62 6.97 -0.69
CA PHE A 200 17.80 5.86 0.23
C PHE A 200 16.64 4.90 0.06
N THR A 201 16.93 3.61 -0.01
CA THR A 201 15.92 2.56 -0.14
C THR A 201 16.15 1.52 0.95
N SER A 202 15.13 1.23 1.75
CA SER A 202 15.22 0.19 2.78
C SER A 202 15.57 -1.15 2.14
N LYS A 203 16.32 -2.00 2.87
CA LYS A 203 16.60 -3.37 2.43
C LYS A 203 15.44 -4.32 2.65
N THR A 204 14.46 -3.92 3.44
CA THR A 204 13.21 -4.68 3.63
C THR A 204 12.14 -4.18 2.66
N THR A 205 11.05 -4.92 2.54
CA THR A 205 9.88 -4.54 1.74
C THR A 205 8.61 -4.71 2.58
N GLY A 206 7.51 -4.09 2.15
CA GLY A 206 6.23 -4.13 2.86
C GLY A 206 5.86 -2.79 3.51
N ALA A 207 4.66 -2.73 4.09
CA ALA A 207 4.11 -1.49 4.64
C ALA A 207 4.91 -0.89 5.81
N ASP A 208 5.61 -1.74 6.57
CA ASP A 208 6.47 -1.30 7.67
C ASP A 208 7.86 -0.86 7.18
N SER A 209 8.19 -1.14 5.92
CA SER A 209 9.44 -0.70 5.30
C SER A 209 9.39 0.80 5.07
N ALA A 210 10.29 1.54 5.71
CA ALA A 210 10.35 2.99 5.60
C ALA A 210 11.77 3.48 5.82
N VAL A 211 12.13 4.53 5.10
CA VAL A 211 13.31 5.33 5.42
C VAL A 211 12.83 6.74 5.68
N LYS A 212 13.20 7.30 6.82
CA LYS A 212 12.84 8.66 7.21
C LYS A 212 14.05 9.41 7.71
N PHE A 213 13.99 10.71 7.55
CA PHE A 213 15.03 11.58 8.04
C PHE A 213 14.74 12.04 9.46
N VAL A 214 15.70 11.89 10.38
CA VAL A 214 15.48 12.11 11.83
C VAL A 214 16.16 13.38 12.34
N GLY A 215 17.21 13.86 11.67
CA GLY A 215 17.89 15.09 12.07
C GLY A 215 19.22 15.31 11.36
N GLY A 216 19.73 16.54 11.47
CA GLY A 216 20.73 17.13 10.58
C GLY A 216 20.05 17.71 9.33
N SER A 217 20.81 18.01 8.29
CA SER A 217 20.34 17.92 6.89
C SER A 217 21.45 17.22 6.11
N ILE A 218 21.12 16.46 5.07
CA ILE A 218 22.20 15.89 4.24
C ILE A 218 23.01 17.02 3.59
N GLU A 219 22.38 18.18 3.45
CA GLU A 219 22.95 19.46 3.02
C GLU A 219 23.83 20.12 4.10
N GLU A 220 23.57 19.94 5.39
CA GLU A 220 24.50 20.32 6.48
C GLU A 220 25.75 19.44 6.45
N LEU A 221 25.59 18.16 6.12
CA LEU A 221 26.69 17.22 5.92
C LEU A 221 27.46 17.49 4.61
N LEU A 222 26.78 17.96 3.56
CA LEU A 222 27.33 18.11 2.21
C LEU A 222 27.59 19.57 1.78
N GLY A 223 27.32 20.56 2.63
CA GLY A 223 27.52 21.99 2.39
C GLY A 223 26.25 22.74 1.97
N ALA A 224 26.07 23.93 2.56
CA ALA A 224 24.79 24.62 2.72
C ALA A 224 24.04 24.96 1.42
N GLY A 225 22.81 24.45 1.33
CA GLY A 225 21.76 24.94 0.44
C GLY A 225 20.41 24.49 0.98
N THR A 226 19.42 25.39 0.94
CA THR A 226 18.02 25.14 1.37
C THR A 226 17.58 23.75 0.95
N SER A 227 17.04 22.96 1.89
CA SER A 227 16.53 21.62 1.64
C SER A 227 15.74 21.63 0.35
N GLY A 228 16.19 20.84 -0.63
CA GLY A 228 15.31 20.44 -1.72
C GLY A 228 14.09 19.74 -1.12
N ASN A 229 13.06 19.55 -1.93
CA ASN A 229 11.90 18.77 -1.51
C ASN A 229 12.39 17.39 -1.02
N VAL A 230 12.14 17.03 0.24
CA VAL A 230 12.39 15.67 0.74
C VAL A 230 11.11 14.87 0.52
N ILE A 231 11.21 13.76 -0.19
CA ILE A 231 10.06 12.91 -0.48
C ILE A 231 10.25 11.59 0.26
N GLU A 232 9.38 11.34 1.23
CA GLU A 232 9.27 10.07 1.92
C GLU A 232 8.19 9.21 1.27
N VAL A 233 8.53 7.98 0.94
CA VAL A 233 7.61 6.99 0.39
C VAL A 233 7.70 5.73 1.24
N ALA A 234 6.62 5.36 1.90
CA ALA A 234 6.54 4.08 2.60
C ALA A 234 6.52 2.92 1.58
N GLY A 235 7.06 1.78 1.99
CA GLY A 235 6.95 0.55 1.21
C GLY A 235 5.51 0.09 1.08
N GLY A 236 5.23 -0.68 0.04
CA GLY A 236 3.94 -1.31 -0.20
C GLY A 236 4.02 -2.81 0.06
N ASN A 237 2.93 -3.40 0.55
CA ASN A 237 2.85 -4.85 0.62
C ASN A 237 2.69 -5.47 -0.76
N ALA A 238 3.05 -6.75 -0.86
CA ALA A 238 2.71 -7.54 -2.02
C ALA A 238 1.18 -7.65 -2.10
N THR A 239 0.60 -7.31 -3.24
CA THR A 239 -0.83 -7.51 -3.44
C THR A 239 -1.11 -8.95 -3.83
N VAL A 240 -2.26 -9.47 -3.43
CA VAL A 240 -2.68 -10.84 -3.68
C VAL A 240 -3.74 -10.84 -4.77
N ASP A 241 -3.57 -11.71 -5.77
CA ASP A 241 -4.59 -11.97 -6.79
C ASP A 241 -5.78 -12.66 -6.13
N THR A 242 -6.95 -12.03 -6.23
CA THR A 242 -8.19 -12.52 -5.63
C THR A 242 -8.85 -13.62 -6.47
N GLY A 243 -8.39 -13.80 -7.70
CA GLY A 243 -9.03 -14.60 -8.75
C GLY A 243 -10.21 -13.90 -9.42
N PHE A 244 -10.61 -12.71 -8.97
CA PHE A 244 -11.62 -11.89 -9.63
C PHE A 244 -11.00 -11.05 -10.75
N VAL A 245 -11.79 -10.76 -11.77
CA VAL A 245 -11.45 -9.86 -12.87
C VAL A 245 -12.47 -8.74 -12.98
N VAL A 246 -12.01 -7.60 -13.46
CA VAL A 246 -12.83 -6.43 -13.76
C VAL A 246 -13.70 -6.74 -14.97
N TYR A 247 -15.01 -6.71 -14.78
CA TYR A 247 -16.01 -7.00 -15.82
C TYR A 247 -16.50 -5.73 -16.51
N THR A 248 -16.63 -4.62 -15.78
CA THR A 248 -16.86 -3.28 -16.34
C THR A 248 -15.74 -2.35 -15.90
N ALA A 249 -15.32 -1.44 -16.76
CA ALA A 249 -14.39 -0.38 -16.35
C ALA A 249 -14.93 0.40 -15.15
N SER A 250 -14.04 0.94 -14.34
CA SER A 250 -14.42 1.74 -13.19
C SER A 250 -15.17 3.00 -13.60
N ASP A 251 -16.18 3.38 -12.82
CA ASP A 251 -16.84 4.66 -12.95
C ASP A 251 -15.98 5.82 -12.41
N VAL A 252 -16.53 7.04 -12.42
CA VAL A 252 -15.85 8.24 -11.90
C VAL A 252 -15.54 8.18 -10.40
N ASN A 253 -16.12 7.24 -9.67
CA ASN A 253 -15.89 7.02 -8.24
C ASN A 253 -14.91 5.86 -8.00
N GLY A 254 -14.33 5.29 -9.06
CA GLY A 254 -13.42 4.15 -8.97
C GLY A 254 -14.13 2.84 -8.62
N VAL A 255 -15.44 2.73 -8.89
CA VAL A 255 -16.22 1.50 -8.66
C VAL A 255 -16.39 0.73 -9.96
N ALA A 256 -16.06 -0.56 -9.93
CA ALA A 256 -16.19 -1.48 -11.05
C ALA A 256 -17.05 -2.70 -10.69
N GLU A 257 -17.76 -3.26 -11.67
CA GLU A 257 -18.30 -4.63 -11.56
C GLU A 257 -17.12 -5.59 -11.70
N ILE A 258 -16.94 -6.46 -10.70
CA ILE A 258 -15.95 -7.54 -10.69
C ILE A 258 -16.65 -8.88 -10.78
N LYS A 259 -15.95 -9.88 -11.31
CA LYS A 259 -16.48 -11.23 -11.49
C LYS A 259 -15.40 -12.29 -11.30
N LYS A 260 -15.78 -13.44 -10.76
CA LYS A 260 -14.96 -14.66 -10.75
C LYS A 260 -15.49 -15.70 -11.73
#